data_AF-A0A932LL00-F1
#
_entry.id   AF-A0A932LL00-F1
#
_cell.length_a   1.000
_cell.length_b   1.000
_cell.length_c   1.000
_cell.angle_alpha   90.00
_cell.angle_beta   90.00
_cell.angle_gamma   90.00
#
_symmetry.space_group_name_H-M   'P 1'
#
loop_
_entity.id
_entity.type
_entity.pdbx_description
1 polymer ?
#
loop_
_entity_poly.entity_id
_entity_poly.type
_entity_poly.pdbx_seq_one_letter_code
_entity_poly.pdbx_strand_id
1 'polypeptide(L)'
;MSKTKRTTRNTIWRRLSATVVILLIGGSSNGVRAADVPIVSDVEFQPLASQAQRVREALEFVGAPLSETDRKALEAACKQTDAAKGIREIQKILDPYVLVFVNVNPESRVKVAAGLAKPELQEQGWRTFLVKVHNEAGVTAQLRAESPNAAPLYSRSTSSPDPFGKV
;
A
#
# COMPACT_ATOMS: atom_id res chain seq x y z
N MET A 1 41.35 -45.44 -39.24
CA MET A 1 42.54 -45.99 -38.56
C MET A 1 43.38 -44.84 -38.01
N SER A 2 43.33 -44.60 -36.68
CA SER A 2 44.35 -43.88 -35.86
C SER A 2 44.62 -42.39 -36.24
N LYS A 3 44.84 -41.39 -35.38
CA LYS A 3 45.29 -41.20 -34.00
C LYS A 3 45.10 -39.67 -33.75
N THR A 4 44.52 -39.20 -32.65
CA THR A 4 45.22 -38.83 -31.40
C THR A 4 46.00 -37.50 -31.44
N LYS A 5 45.42 -36.50 -30.73
CA LYS A 5 46.03 -35.56 -29.75
C LYS A 5 46.77 -34.26 -30.15
N ARG A 6 46.50 -33.29 -29.25
CA ARG A 6 47.29 -32.15 -28.71
C ARG A 6 47.16 -30.82 -29.45
N THR A 7 46.43 -29.85 -28.89
CA THR A 7 46.83 -28.88 -27.84
C THR A 7 47.86 -27.86 -28.36
N THR A 8 47.41 -26.62 -28.63
CA THR A 8 48.25 -25.43 -28.41
C THR A 8 47.44 -24.13 -28.34
N ARG A 9 47.46 -23.54 -27.13
CA ARG A 9 47.79 -22.14 -26.81
C ARG A 9 46.84 -21.03 -27.26
N ASN A 10 46.12 -20.53 -26.25
CA ASN A 10 45.86 -19.12 -25.93
C ASN A 10 46.51 -18.06 -26.84
N THR A 11 45.66 -17.23 -27.42
CA THR A 11 45.98 -15.84 -27.77
C THR A 11 44.78 -14.96 -27.46
N ILE A 12 44.87 -14.30 -26.30
CA ILE A 12 44.00 -13.23 -25.81
C ILE A 12 44.32 -11.98 -26.61
N TRP A 13 43.53 -11.64 -27.63
CA TRP A 13 43.63 -10.34 -28.32
C TRP A 13 42.24 -9.75 -28.60
N ARG A 14 41.84 -8.86 -27.67
CA ARG A 14 41.15 -7.58 -27.92
C ARG A 14 40.23 -7.52 -29.14
N ARG A 15 38.91 -7.56 -28.91
CA ARG A 15 37.98 -6.63 -29.58
C ARG A 15 36.90 -6.16 -28.61
N LEU A 16 37.03 -4.90 -28.24
CA LEU A 16 35.96 -4.04 -27.78
C LEU A 16 34.78 -4.15 -28.76
N SER A 17 33.63 -4.56 -28.25
CA SER A 17 32.34 -4.29 -28.88
C SER A 17 31.37 -4.05 -27.74
N ALA A 18 31.21 -2.77 -27.42
CA ALA A 18 30.25 -2.27 -26.46
C ALA A 18 28.85 -2.55 -26.98
N THR A 19 28.22 -3.62 -26.50
CA THR A 19 26.80 -3.85 -26.70
C THR A 19 26.06 -2.93 -25.74
N VAL A 20 25.62 -1.80 -26.25
CA VAL A 20 24.66 -0.91 -25.61
C VAL A 20 23.35 -1.70 -25.45
N VAL A 21 23.11 -2.21 -24.24
CA VAL A 21 21.80 -2.72 -23.85
C VAL A 21 20.93 -1.50 -23.55
N ILE A 22 20.18 -1.06 -24.54
CA ILE A 22 19.05 -0.15 -24.31
C ILE A 22 17.99 -0.96 -23.56
N LEU A 23 18.02 -0.88 -22.24
CA LEU A 23 16.97 -1.34 -21.37
C LEU A 23 15.82 -0.33 -21.51
N LEU A 24 14.91 -0.57 -22.45
CA LEU A 24 13.62 0.12 -22.49
C LEU A 24 12.84 -0.29 -21.24
N ILE A 25 13.01 0.47 -20.16
CA ILE A 25 12.11 0.45 -19.01
C ILE A 25 10.81 1.08 -19.51
N GLY A 26 10.00 0.28 -20.18
CA GLY A 26 8.59 0.56 -20.35
C GLY A 26 7.98 0.58 -18.97
N GLY A 27 7.83 1.78 -18.40
CA GLY A 27 7.06 1.98 -17.19
C GLY A 27 5.65 1.47 -17.45
N SER A 28 5.34 0.28 -16.95
CA SER A 28 3.95 -0.15 -16.81
C SER A 28 3.32 0.82 -15.82
N SER A 29 2.63 1.82 -16.35
CA SER A 29 1.54 2.47 -15.63
C SER A 29 0.52 1.38 -15.36
N ASN A 30 0.67 0.66 -14.25
CA ASN A 30 -0.39 -0.13 -13.67
C ASN A 30 -1.47 0.88 -13.29
N GLY A 31 -2.33 1.20 -14.27
CA GLY A 31 -3.60 1.81 -14.00
C GLY A 31 -4.23 0.98 -12.90
N VAL A 32 -4.42 1.62 -11.76
CA VAL A 32 -5.01 1.00 -10.57
C VAL A 32 -6.43 0.62 -10.96
N ARG A 33 -6.60 -0.61 -11.46
CA ARG A 33 -7.91 -1.20 -11.63
C ARG A 33 -8.51 -1.33 -10.24
N ALA A 34 -9.80 -1.01 -10.11
CA ALA A 34 -10.58 -1.36 -8.93
C ALA A 34 -10.40 -2.87 -8.72
N ALA A 35 -9.49 -3.22 -7.81
CA ALA A 35 -9.25 -4.58 -7.41
C ALA A 35 -10.35 -4.90 -6.41
N ASP A 36 -11.01 -6.04 -6.58
CA ASP A 36 -11.85 -6.58 -5.50
C ASP A 36 -10.97 -6.70 -4.26
N VAL A 37 -11.23 -5.85 -3.26
CA VAL A 37 -10.56 -5.90 -1.96
C VAL A 37 -10.92 -7.25 -1.35
N PRO A 38 -9.96 -8.16 -1.12
CA PRO A 38 -10.29 -9.48 -0.62
C PRO A 38 -10.86 -9.38 0.80
N ILE A 39 -11.84 -10.23 1.07
CA ILE A 39 -12.33 -10.45 2.42
C ILE A 39 -11.35 -11.38 3.13
N VAL A 40 -10.68 -10.85 4.15
CA VAL A 40 -9.71 -11.58 4.97
C VAL A 40 -10.48 -12.38 6.03
N SER A 41 -10.43 -13.70 5.97
CA SER A 41 -11.13 -14.56 6.93
C SER A 41 -10.27 -15.02 8.11
N ASP A 42 -8.95 -15.03 7.94
CA ASP A 42 -8.00 -15.58 8.92
C ASP A 42 -7.57 -14.50 9.94
N VAL A 43 -8.56 -13.99 10.70
CA VAL A 43 -8.34 -12.99 11.75
C VAL A 43 -9.24 -13.28 12.94
N GLU A 44 -8.77 -12.93 14.13
CA GLU A 44 -9.59 -13.05 15.34
C GLU A 44 -10.71 -12.00 15.36
N PHE A 45 -11.94 -12.46 15.59
CA PHE A 45 -13.11 -11.58 15.54
C PHE A 45 -13.10 -10.49 16.61
N GLN A 46 -12.75 -10.82 17.86
CA GLN A 46 -12.79 -9.87 18.98
C GLN A 46 -11.82 -8.68 18.79
N PRO A 47 -10.53 -8.89 18.46
CA PRO A 47 -9.63 -7.80 18.11
C PRO A 47 -10.10 -6.96 16.92
N LEU A 48 -10.61 -7.61 15.86
CA LEU A 48 -11.14 -6.90 14.69
C LEU A 48 -12.34 -6.03 15.05
N ALA A 49 -13.29 -6.54 15.84
CA ALA A 49 -14.46 -5.80 16.28
C ALA A 49 -14.09 -4.58 17.14
N SER A 50 -13.13 -4.75 18.07
CA SER A 50 -12.60 -3.64 18.87
C SER A 50 -11.90 -2.59 17.99
N GLN A 51 -11.11 -3.02 17.01
CA GLN A 51 -10.47 -2.11 16.07
C GLN A 51 -11.51 -1.35 15.23
N ALA A 52 -12.54 -2.03 14.74
CA ALA A 52 -13.61 -1.41 13.96
C ALA A 52 -14.37 -0.33 14.76
N GLN A 53 -14.62 -0.56 16.06
CA GLN A 53 -15.20 0.44 16.94
C GLN A 53 -14.31 1.68 17.09
N ARG A 54 -13.00 1.48 17.29
CA ARG A 54 -12.01 2.56 17.36
C ARG A 54 -11.92 3.36 16.06
N VAL A 55 -12.02 2.68 14.91
CA VAL A 55 -12.05 3.35 13.60
C VAL A 55 -13.31 4.20 13.45
N ARG A 56 -14.48 3.66 13.81
CA ARG A 56 -15.75 4.42 13.82
C ARG A 56 -15.63 5.68 14.68
N GLU A 57 -15.11 5.57 15.90
CA GLU A 57 -14.91 6.70 16.82
C GLU A 57 -13.90 7.71 16.28
N ALA A 58 -12.80 7.24 15.68
CA ALA A 58 -11.81 8.10 15.06
C ALA A 58 -12.41 8.89 13.87
N LEU A 59 -13.22 8.23 13.04
CA LEU A 59 -13.93 8.86 11.92
C LEU A 59 -14.89 9.95 12.39
N GLU A 60 -15.63 9.70 13.47
CA GLU A 60 -16.49 10.71 14.11
C GLU A 60 -15.67 11.89 14.64
N PHE A 61 -14.56 11.60 15.34
CA PHE A 61 -13.67 12.63 15.88
C PHE A 61 -13.05 13.54 14.80
N VAL A 62 -12.66 12.98 13.65
CA VAL A 62 -12.09 13.78 12.55
C VAL A 62 -13.14 14.46 11.66
N GLY A 63 -14.43 14.37 12.02
CA GLY A 63 -15.52 15.01 11.29
C GLY A 63 -15.90 14.32 9.97
N ALA A 64 -15.54 13.04 9.82
CA ALA A 64 -15.90 12.20 8.67
C ALA A 64 -16.66 10.93 9.12
N PRO A 65 -17.79 11.07 9.85
CA PRO A 65 -18.50 9.92 10.41
C PRO A 65 -19.04 8.99 9.31
N LEU A 66 -19.18 7.71 9.66
CA LEU A 66 -19.91 6.74 8.84
C LEU A 66 -21.37 7.18 8.68
N SER A 67 -22.02 6.74 7.59
CA SER A 67 -23.46 6.92 7.45
C SER A 67 -24.20 6.29 8.64
N GLU A 68 -25.35 6.84 9.03
CA GLU A 68 -26.12 6.32 10.18
C GLU A 68 -26.51 4.84 10.00
N THR A 69 -26.77 4.43 8.76
CA THR A 69 -27.04 3.03 8.38
C THR A 69 -25.81 2.16 8.62
N ASP A 70 -24.65 2.57 8.12
CA ASP A 70 -23.40 1.81 8.25
C ASP A 70 -22.91 1.77 9.70
N ARG A 71 -23.08 2.86 10.45
CA ARG A 71 -22.77 2.94 11.87
C ARG A 71 -23.55 1.89 12.67
N LYS A 72 -24.87 1.82 12.46
CA LYS A 72 -25.73 0.80 13.10
C LYS A 72 -25.39 -0.61 12.66
N ALA A 73 -25.15 -0.81 11.36
CA ALA A 73 -24.75 -2.10 10.81
C ALA A 73 -23.42 -2.57 11.42
N LEU A 74 -22.45 -1.66 11.57
CA LEU A 74 -21.15 -1.96 12.15
C LEU A 74 -21.27 -2.32 13.63
N GLU A 75 -22.08 -1.56 14.39
CA GLU A 75 -22.37 -1.85 15.80
C GLU A 75 -23.03 -3.23 16.00
N ALA A 76 -23.92 -3.62 15.09
CA ALA A 76 -24.53 -4.94 15.10
C ALA A 76 -23.51 -6.03 14.73
N ALA A 77 -22.69 -5.81 13.69
CA ALA A 77 -21.67 -6.75 13.25
C ALA A 77 -20.60 -7.01 14.33
N CYS A 78 -20.22 -5.98 15.09
CA CYS A 78 -19.29 -6.12 16.22
C CYS A 78 -19.86 -6.92 17.40
N LYS A 79 -21.19 -7.10 17.49
CA LYS A 79 -21.88 -7.87 18.54
C LYS A 79 -22.34 -9.24 18.05
N GLN A 80 -21.91 -9.66 16.86
CA GLN A 80 -22.29 -10.92 16.26
C GLN A 80 -21.79 -12.13 17.08
N THR A 81 -22.61 -13.17 17.20
CA THR A 81 -22.23 -14.42 17.89
C THR A 81 -21.43 -15.34 16.98
N ASP A 82 -21.72 -15.32 15.68
CA ASP A 82 -20.94 -16.00 14.65
C ASP A 82 -19.73 -15.15 14.23
N ALA A 83 -18.54 -15.55 14.69
CA ALA A 83 -17.29 -14.87 14.40
C ALA A 83 -17.01 -14.73 12.89
N ALA A 84 -17.23 -15.79 12.10
CA ALA A 84 -16.94 -15.77 10.67
C ALA A 84 -17.88 -14.80 9.93
N LYS A 85 -19.15 -14.77 10.34
CA LYS A 85 -20.12 -13.79 9.82
C LYS A 85 -19.75 -12.37 10.21
N GLY A 86 -19.42 -12.13 11.48
CA GLY A 86 -19.04 -10.81 11.99
C GLY A 86 -17.80 -10.24 11.27
N ILE A 87 -16.76 -11.06 11.07
CA ILE A 87 -15.54 -10.67 10.33
C ILE A 87 -15.88 -10.22 8.90
N ARG A 88 -16.76 -10.96 8.22
CA ARG A 88 -17.18 -10.63 6.84
C ARG A 88 -18.04 -9.37 6.79
N GLU A 89 -18.97 -9.20 7.74
CA GLU A 89 -19.87 -8.05 7.80
C GLU A 89 -19.10 -6.76 8.08
N ILE A 90 -18.20 -6.76 9.07
CA ILE A 90 -17.34 -5.61 9.39
C ILE A 90 -16.58 -5.13 8.15
N GLN A 91 -15.95 -6.06 7.42
CA GLN A 91 -15.19 -5.71 6.22
C GLN A 91 -16.11 -5.16 5.12
N LYS A 92 -17.25 -5.80 4.85
CA LYS A 92 -18.19 -5.30 3.84
C LYS A 92 -18.69 -3.88 4.12
N ILE A 93 -18.84 -3.52 5.39
CA ILE A 93 -19.31 -2.18 5.80
C ILE A 93 -18.19 -1.14 5.65
N LEU A 94 -16.95 -1.49 5.99
CA LEU A 94 -15.82 -0.56 5.96
C LEU A 94 -15.12 -0.47 4.60
N ASP A 95 -15.11 -1.54 3.81
CA ASP A 95 -14.42 -1.60 2.51
C ASP A 95 -14.84 -0.49 1.53
N PRO A 96 -16.12 -0.05 1.46
CA PRO A 96 -16.53 1.12 0.65
C PRO A 96 -15.84 2.43 1.02
N TYR A 97 -15.30 2.55 2.23
CA TYR A 97 -14.58 3.73 2.73
C TYR A 97 -13.05 3.59 2.56
N VAL A 98 -12.57 2.43 2.09
CA VAL A 98 -11.15 2.14 1.92
C VAL A 98 -10.67 2.62 0.56
N LEU A 99 -9.69 3.53 0.53
CA LEU A 99 -9.04 4.00 -0.70
C LEU A 99 -7.90 3.07 -1.13
N VAL A 100 -7.20 2.47 -0.16
CA VAL A 100 -6.02 1.65 -0.41
C VAL A 100 -6.06 0.38 0.43
N PHE A 101 -5.82 -0.75 -0.22
CA PHE A 101 -5.57 -2.02 0.44
C PHE A 101 -4.08 -2.33 0.45
N VAL A 102 -3.53 -2.60 1.63
CA VAL A 102 -2.13 -2.93 1.86
C VAL A 102 -2.05 -4.36 2.37
N ASN A 103 -1.29 -5.21 1.67
CA ASN A 103 -1.00 -6.57 2.11
C ASN A 103 0.48 -6.71 2.43
N VAL A 104 0.81 -7.07 3.66
CA VAL A 104 2.16 -7.43 4.10
C VAL A 104 2.20 -8.94 4.23
N ASN A 105 2.90 -9.60 3.30
CA ASN A 105 3.00 -11.05 3.30
C ASN A 105 3.94 -11.56 4.43
N PRO A 106 4.00 -12.87 4.69
CA PRO A 106 4.90 -13.44 5.71
C PRO A 106 6.39 -13.15 5.50
N GLU A 107 6.82 -12.86 4.27
CA GLU A 107 8.19 -12.44 3.93
C GLU A 107 8.44 -10.94 4.17
N SER A 108 7.50 -10.22 4.81
CA SER A 108 7.54 -8.77 5.02
C SER A 108 7.56 -7.93 3.73
N ARG A 109 7.09 -8.48 2.62
CA ARG A 109 6.97 -7.79 1.33
C ARG A 109 5.60 -7.11 1.23
N VAL A 110 5.62 -5.80 0.95
CA VAL A 110 4.42 -4.97 0.86
C VAL A 110 3.86 -4.99 -0.55
N LYS A 111 2.56 -5.26 -0.67
CA LYS A 111 1.77 -5.08 -1.90
C LYS A 111 0.66 -4.08 -1.63
N VAL A 112 0.39 -3.23 -2.61
CA VAL A 112 -0.63 -2.19 -2.52
C VAL A 112 -1.60 -2.35 -3.69
N ALA A 113 -2.89 -2.26 -3.41
CA ALA A 113 -3.97 -2.29 -4.39
C ALA A 113 -4.98 -1.16 -4.13
N ALA A 114 -5.78 -0.80 -5.14
CA ALA A 114 -6.93 0.07 -4.94
C ALA A 114 -7.91 -0.54 -3.94
N GLY A 115 -8.49 0.32 -3.11
CA GLY A 115 -9.70 0.01 -2.38
C GLY A 115 -10.96 0.28 -3.20
N LEU A 116 -12.12 0.13 -2.55
CA LEU A 116 -13.43 0.35 -3.19
C LEU A 116 -13.87 1.82 -3.16
N ALA A 117 -13.28 2.64 -2.29
CA ALA A 117 -13.58 4.06 -2.22
C ALA A 117 -13.12 4.77 -3.49
N LYS A 118 -13.98 5.64 -4.02
CA LYS A 118 -13.65 6.46 -5.18
C LYS A 118 -12.57 7.49 -4.81
N PRO A 119 -11.48 7.61 -5.59
CA PRO A 119 -10.42 8.59 -5.35
C PRO A 119 -10.87 10.00 -5.78
N GLU A 120 -11.82 10.57 -5.04
CA GLU A 120 -12.40 11.89 -5.32
C GLU A 120 -11.61 12.98 -4.60
N LEU A 121 -11.06 13.91 -5.38
CA LEU A 121 -10.37 15.09 -4.87
C LEU A 121 -11.39 16.16 -4.45
N GLN A 122 -11.09 16.84 -3.35
CA GLN A 122 -11.86 17.98 -2.87
C GLN A 122 -11.01 19.24 -2.96
N GLU A 123 -11.47 20.22 -3.72
CA GLU A 123 -10.80 21.52 -3.81
C GLU A 123 -10.96 22.30 -2.50
N GLN A 124 -9.90 23.01 -2.10
CA GLN A 124 -9.89 23.84 -0.88
C GLN A 124 -10.35 23.10 0.39
N GLY A 125 -10.10 21.80 0.44
CA GLY A 125 -10.50 20.96 1.54
C GLY A 125 -9.64 19.71 1.65
N TRP A 126 -10.06 18.85 2.57
CA TRP A 126 -9.45 17.54 2.78
C TRP A 126 -10.56 16.52 2.90
N ARG A 127 -10.27 15.30 2.47
CA ARG A 127 -11.20 14.18 2.56
C ARG A 127 -10.51 13.00 3.25
N THR A 128 -11.24 12.38 4.17
CA THR A 128 -10.77 11.22 4.91
C THR A 128 -11.11 9.96 4.13
N PHE A 129 -10.13 9.06 4.05
CA PHE A 129 -10.29 7.72 3.52
C PHE A 129 -9.67 6.71 4.49
N LEU A 130 -10.15 5.48 4.46
CA LEU A 130 -9.55 4.38 5.20
C LEU A 130 -8.44 3.70 4.38
N VAL A 131 -7.49 3.13 5.10
CA VAL A 131 -6.48 2.21 4.55
C VAL A 131 -6.69 0.87 5.25
N LYS A 132 -6.98 -0.18 4.48
CA LYS A 132 -7.12 -1.53 5.01
C LYS A 132 -5.77 -2.22 4.94
N VAL A 133 -5.28 -2.70 6.09
CA VAL A 133 -3.98 -3.37 6.18
C VAL A 133 -4.19 -4.82 6.60
N HIS A 134 -3.77 -5.74 5.75
CA HIS A 134 -3.63 -7.16 6.09
C HIS A 134 -2.16 -7.45 6.37
N ASN A 135 -1.83 -7.75 7.63
CA ASN A 135 -0.46 -7.95 8.10
C ASN A 135 -0.22 -9.39 8.53
N GLU A 136 0.24 -10.23 7.60
CA GLU A 136 0.50 -11.65 7.85
C GLU A 136 1.85 -11.87 8.54
N ALA A 137 2.83 -10.97 8.32
CA ALA A 137 4.16 -11.06 8.92
C ALA A 137 4.24 -10.56 10.37
N GLY A 138 3.18 -9.96 10.92
CA GLY A 138 3.20 -9.38 12.26
C GLY A 138 4.20 -8.22 12.41
N VAL A 139 4.46 -7.49 11.31
CA VAL A 139 5.39 -6.36 11.30
C VAL A 139 4.87 -5.25 12.23
N THR A 140 5.76 -4.73 13.09
CA THR A 140 5.47 -3.64 14.04
C THR A 140 6.01 -2.28 13.60
N ALA A 141 6.68 -2.23 12.46
CA ALA A 141 7.19 -0.98 11.89
C ALA A 141 6.05 -0.01 11.60
N GLN A 142 6.31 1.29 11.80
CA GLN A 142 5.31 2.32 11.56
C GLN A 142 4.99 2.41 10.06
N LEU A 143 3.69 2.37 9.72
CA LEU A 143 3.22 2.66 8.37
C LEU A 143 3.40 4.16 8.09
N ARG A 144 4.32 4.51 7.18
CA ARG A 144 4.54 5.88 6.72
C ARG A 144 3.96 6.04 5.32
N ALA A 145 3.14 7.06 5.14
CA ALA A 145 2.69 7.49 3.82
C ALA A 145 3.49 8.75 3.43
N GLU A 146 4.03 8.74 2.21
CA GLU A 146 4.75 9.87 1.64
C GLU A 146 4.08 10.28 0.34
N SER A 147 4.05 11.58 0.07
CA SER A 147 3.52 12.13 -1.18
C SER A 147 4.37 13.34 -1.56
N PRO A 148 4.79 13.47 -2.82
CA PRO A 148 5.44 14.69 -3.31
C PRO A 148 4.58 15.94 -3.05
N ASN A 149 3.26 15.79 -3.06
CA ASN A 149 2.31 16.88 -2.82
C ASN A 149 2.10 17.18 -1.32
N ALA A 150 2.60 16.33 -0.42
CA ALA A 150 2.58 16.56 1.03
C ALA A 150 3.87 17.23 1.53
N ALA A 151 4.85 17.48 0.65
CA ALA A 151 6.05 18.21 1.01
C ALA A 151 5.73 19.69 1.31
N PRO A 152 6.52 20.37 2.16
CA PRO A 152 6.36 21.79 2.40
C PRO A 152 6.37 22.58 1.09
N LEU A 153 5.33 23.39 0.85
CA LEU A 153 5.23 24.24 -0.33
C LEU A 153 6.30 25.34 -0.35
N TYR A 154 6.89 25.64 0.81
CA TYR A 154 7.95 26.62 0.96
C TYR A 154 9.19 25.97 1.57
N SER A 155 10.35 26.31 1.04
CA SER A 155 11.63 26.02 1.67
C SER A 155 11.82 26.94 2.88
N ARG A 156 12.16 26.39 4.04
CA ARG A 156 12.53 27.18 5.22
C ARG A 156 13.84 27.93 4.91
N SER A 157 13.87 29.24 5.14
CA SER A 157 15.10 30.03 5.07
C SER A 157 16.15 29.47 6.04
N THR A 158 17.36 29.22 5.53
CA THR A 158 18.50 28.75 6.32
C THR A 158 19.35 29.91 6.86
N SER A 159 18.94 31.16 6.63
CA SER A 159 19.73 32.37 6.90
C SER A 159 21.14 32.36 6.26
N SER A 160 21.37 31.47 5.30
CA SER A 160 22.56 31.44 4.47
C SER A 160 22.42 32.46 3.35
N PRO A 161 23.48 33.23 3.02
CA PRO A 161 23.48 34.11 1.85
C PRO A 161 23.47 33.35 0.52
N ASP A 162 23.68 32.03 0.54
CA ASP A 162 23.57 31.17 -0.63
C ASP A 162 22.13 30.61 -0.77
N PRO A 163 21.34 31.07 -1.76
CA PRO A 163 19.98 30.59 -1.98
C PRO A 163 19.92 29.15 -2.51
N PHE A 164 21.06 28.57 -2.94
CA PHE A 164 21.16 27.19 -3.42
C PHE A 164 22.12 26.38 -2.54
N GLY A 165 21.87 26.40 -1.22
CA GLY A 165 22.56 25.50 -0.30
C GLY A 165 22.46 24.05 -0.79
N LYS A 166 23.61 23.38 -0.95
CA LYS A 166 23.71 22.03 -1.50
C LYS A 166 22.68 21.10 -0.84
N VAL A 167 21.73 20.64 -1.66
CA VAL A 167 20.84 19.50 -1.40
C VAL A 167 21.62 18.20 -1.37
#